data_AF-A0A976LKD0-F1
#
_entry.id   AF-A0A976LKD0-F1
#
_cell.length_a   1.000
_cell.length_b   1.000
_cell.length_c   1.000
_cell.angle_alpha   90.00
_cell.angle_beta   90.00
_cell.angle_gamma   90.00
#
_symmetry.space_group_name_H-M   'P 1'
#
loop_
_entity.id
_entity.type
_entity.pdbx_description
1 polymer ?
#
loop_
_entity_poly.entity_id
_entity_poly.type
_entity_poly.pdbx_seq_one_letter_code
_entity_poly.pdbx_strand_id
1 'polypeptide(L)'
;MQLEIFQGDKKPARLEVGPGNEIKFFEQPDEKLGQFVVSCLAGGITQLRDVYDPKTKTFVMIEEPVGKNNPLFPLALKQFLSRKGYKVVEKHPETEQKIRKLLADFPDDNPDRIEILKRLPQMGNLEQTFILESLK
;
A
#
# COMPACT_ATOMS: atom_id res chain seq x y z
N MET A 1 1.63 1.46 7.00
CA MET A 1 1.34 1.53 5.54
C MET A 1 0.05 2.32 5.35
N GLN A 2 0.01 3.34 4.50
CA GLN A 2 -1.22 4.07 4.21
C GLN A 2 -1.82 3.62 2.87
N LEU A 3 -3.14 3.46 2.80
CA LEU A 3 -3.87 3.14 1.58
C LEU A 3 -4.88 4.24 1.25
N GLU A 4 -4.91 4.62 -0.02
CA GLU A 4 -6.01 5.38 -0.62
C GLU A 4 -6.88 4.41 -1.44
N ILE A 5 -8.15 4.29 -1.07
CA ILE A 5 -9.13 3.42 -1.72
C ILE A 5 -10.08 4.27 -2.55
N PHE A 6 -10.12 4.02 -3.85
CA PHE A 6 -10.97 4.71 -4.80
C PHE A 6 -12.16 3.83 -5.19
N GLN A 7 -13.34 4.45 -5.23
CA GLN A 7 -14.59 3.84 -5.68
C GLN A 7 -15.20 4.74 -6.76
N GLY A 8 -14.87 4.47 -8.03
CA GLY A 8 -15.20 5.36 -9.14
C GLY A 8 -14.55 6.74 -8.98
N ASP A 9 -15.29 7.80 -9.30
CA ASP A 9 -14.82 9.19 -9.27
C ASP A 9 -15.01 9.88 -7.91
N LYS A 10 -15.39 9.15 -6.86
CA LYS A 10 -15.54 9.70 -5.51
C LYS A 10 -14.17 10.06 -4.93
N LYS A 11 -14.17 10.96 -3.93
CA LYS A 11 -12.98 11.18 -3.07
C LYS A 11 -12.50 9.84 -2.52
N PRO A 12 -11.18 9.59 -2.48
CA PRO A 12 -10.67 8.33 -1.93
C PRO A 12 -10.92 8.26 -0.43
N ALA A 13 -11.19 7.06 0.07
CA ALA A 13 -11.05 6.79 1.50
C ALA A 13 -9.57 6.63 1.84
N ARG A 14 -9.16 7.15 2.98
CA ARG A 14 -7.79 7.06 3.49
C ARG A 14 -7.78 6.21 4.75
N LEU A 15 -6.99 5.14 4.73
CA LEU A 15 -6.75 4.32 5.91
C LEU A 15 -5.26 4.10 6.11
N GLU A 16 -4.86 3.86 7.36
CA GLU A 16 -3.53 3.42 7.72
C GLU A 16 -3.61 2.06 8.40
N VAL A 17 -2.67 1.21 8.03
CA VAL A 17 -2.34 -0.03 8.74
C VAL A 17 -1.10 0.25 9.59
N GLY A 18 -1.31 0.40 10.89
CA GLY A 18 -0.30 0.73 11.89
C GLY A 18 0.40 -0.51 12.47
N PRO A 19 1.28 -0.32 13.48
CA PRO A 19 1.92 -1.41 14.21
C PRO A 19 0.89 -2.40 14.77
N GLY A 20 1.19 -3.70 14.75
CA GLY A 20 0.21 -4.72 15.14
C GLY A 20 -0.98 -4.87 14.18
N ASN A 21 -0.86 -4.31 12.96
CA ASN A 21 -1.88 -4.35 11.91
C ASN A 21 -3.23 -3.73 12.34
N GLU A 22 -3.16 -2.72 13.19
CA GLU A 22 -4.31 -1.89 13.54
C GLU A 22 -4.72 -1.02 12.36
N ILE A 23 -6.03 -0.89 12.12
CA ILE A 23 -6.55 -0.14 10.98
C ILE A 23 -7.23 1.12 11.49
N LYS A 24 -6.78 2.26 10.99
CA LYS A 24 -7.31 3.58 11.31
C LYS A 24 -7.79 4.27 10.04
N PHE A 25 -9.03 4.75 10.03
CA PHE A 25 -9.56 5.58 8.96
C PHE A 25 -9.27 7.06 9.25
N PHE A 26 -8.75 7.79 8.26
CA PHE A 26 -8.50 9.24 8.32
C PHE A 26 -9.56 10.00 7.55
N GLU A 27 -9.98 9.45 6.41
CA GLU A 27 -11.04 10.00 5.58
C GLU A 27 -11.91 8.86 5.10
N GLN A 28 -13.22 8.98 5.33
CA GLN A 28 -14.20 7.98 4.95
C GLN A 28 -15.39 8.67 4.26
N PRO A 29 -15.28 8.97 2.96
CA PRO A 29 -16.35 9.62 2.20
C PRO A 29 -17.55 8.71 1.95
N ASP A 30 -17.44 7.41 2.18
CA ASP A 30 -18.52 6.43 2.07
C ASP A 30 -18.54 5.51 3.30
N GLU A 31 -19.60 5.61 4.12
CA GLU A 31 -19.76 4.77 5.31
C GLU A 31 -19.83 3.26 4.97
N LYS A 32 -20.39 2.91 3.80
CA LYS A 32 -20.52 1.51 3.38
C LYS A 32 -19.16 0.86 3.12
N LEU A 33 -18.19 1.64 2.62
CA LEU A 33 -16.84 1.14 2.40
C LEU A 33 -16.16 0.79 3.73
N GLY A 34 -16.25 1.63 4.74
CA GLY A 34 -15.63 1.32 6.04
C GLY A 34 -16.31 0.14 6.73
N GLN A 35 -17.64 0.04 6.67
CA GLN A 35 -18.36 -1.15 7.16
C GLN A 35 -17.92 -2.42 6.41
N PHE A 36 -17.76 -2.35 5.10
CA PHE A 36 -17.26 -3.46 4.28
C PHE A 36 -15.85 -3.89 4.70
N VAL A 37 -14.93 -2.94 4.84
CA VAL A 37 -13.56 -3.23 5.29
C VAL A 37 -13.58 -3.88 6.67
N VAL A 38 -14.28 -3.30 7.65
CA VAL A 38 -14.40 -3.87 9.01
C VAL A 38 -15.01 -5.29 8.98
N SER A 39 -16.05 -5.51 8.18
CA SER A 39 -16.67 -6.82 8.02
C SER A 39 -15.71 -7.84 7.41
N CYS A 40 -14.95 -7.46 6.38
CA CYS A 40 -13.94 -8.34 5.77
C CYS A 40 -12.81 -8.69 6.74
N LEU A 41 -12.44 -7.75 7.62
CA LEU A 41 -11.43 -7.98 8.64
C LEU A 41 -11.94 -8.93 9.72
N ALA A 42 -13.20 -8.81 10.13
CA ALA A 42 -13.83 -9.72 11.09
C ALA A 42 -14.01 -11.13 10.53
N GLY A 43 -14.35 -11.25 9.24
CA GLY A 43 -14.48 -12.52 8.52
C GLY A 43 -13.15 -13.17 8.12
N GLY A 44 -12.04 -12.46 8.29
CA GLY A 44 -10.74 -12.85 7.77
C GLY A 44 -10.56 -12.47 6.30
N ILE A 45 -9.34 -12.05 5.95
CA ILE A 45 -8.95 -11.79 4.56
C ILE A 45 -8.13 -12.95 4.03
N THR A 46 -8.08 -13.07 2.71
CA THR A 46 -7.25 -14.07 2.02
C THR A 46 -6.21 -13.39 1.14
N GLN A 47 -5.14 -14.12 0.84
CA GLN A 47 -4.09 -13.75 -0.09
C GLN A 47 -3.89 -14.85 -1.13
N LEU A 48 -3.63 -14.45 -2.39
CA LEU A 48 -3.16 -15.36 -3.41
C LEU A 48 -1.66 -15.52 -3.29
N ARG A 49 -1.18 -16.76 -3.27
CA ARG A 49 0.23 -17.10 -3.18
C ARG A 49 0.60 -18.13 -4.23
N ASP A 50 1.72 -17.89 -4.91
CA ASP A 50 2.33 -18.90 -5.76
C ASP A 50 3.10 -19.90 -4.89
N VAL A 51 2.73 -21.16 -5.01
CA VAL A 51 3.39 -22.28 -4.34
C VAL A 51 3.97 -23.21 -5.39
N TYR A 52 5.26 -23.52 -5.24
CA TYR A 52 5.92 -24.47 -6.10
C TYR A 52 5.49 -25.90 -5.74
N ASP A 53 4.88 -26.61 -6.70
CA ASP A 53 4.58 -28.03 -6.59
C ASP A 53 5.74 -28.86 -7.18
N PRO A 54 6.53 -29.56 -6.35
CA PRO A 54 7.66 -30.35 -6.84
C PRO A 54 7.23 -31.60 -7.64
N LYS A 55 5.98 -32.08 -7.49
CA LYS A 55 5.49 -33.25 -8.24
C LYS A 55 5.24 -32.90 -9.70
N THR A 56 4.58 -31.77 -9.93
CA THR A 56 4.29 -31.29 -11.28
C THR A 56 5.39 -30.39 -11.84
N LYS A 57 6.34 -29.96 -11.00
CA LYS A 57 7.38 -28.97 -11.33
C LYS A 57 6.80 -27.65 -11.86
N THR A 58 5.66 -27.24 -11.31
CA THR A 58 4.96 -26.01 -11.69
C THR A 58 4.65 -25.14 -10.47
N PHE A 59 4.34 -23.87 -10.71
CA PHE A 59 3.75 -23.00 -9.69
C PHE A 59 2.23 -23.07 -9.78
N VAL A 60 1.60 -23.30 -8.64
CA VAL A 60 0.15 -23.25 -8.48
C VAL A 60 -0.22 -22.07 -7.61
N MET A 61 -1.27 -21.37 -7.99
CA MET A 61 -1.81 -20.26 -7.22
C MET A 61 -2.82 -20.81 -6.21
N ILE A 62 -2.57 -20.57 -4.93
CA ILE A 62 -3.49 -20.93 -3.86
C ILE A 62 -4.00 -19.68 -3.14
N GLU A 63 -5.21 -19.78 -2.58
CA GLU A 63 -5.80 -18.74 -1.75
C GLU A 63 -5.77 -19.18 -0.29
N GLU A 64 -5.04 -18.42 0.55
CA GLU A 64 -4.86 -18.74 1.96
C GLU A 64 -5.36 -17.61 2.87
N PRO A 65 -5.93 -17.92 4.04
CA PRO A 65 -6.33 -16.90 5.02
C PRO A 65 -5.10 -16.22 5.62
N VAL A 66 -5.17 -14.90 5.77
CA VAL A 66 -4.13 -14.08 6.39
C VAL A 66 -4.66 -13.49 7.68
N GLY A 67 -4.12 -13.98 8.81
CA GLY A 67 -4.47 -13.47 10.12
C GLY A 67 -3.98 -12.05 10.35
N LYS A 68 -4.68 -11.30 11.21
CA LYS A 68 -4.31 -9.92 11.57
C LYS A 68 -2.90 -9.81 12.17
N ASN A 69 -2.35 -10.86 12.77
CA ASN A 69 -0.97 -10.80 13.31
C ASN A 69 0.12 -11.12 12.26
N ASN A 70 -0.26 -11.42 11.02
CA ASN A 70 0.71 -11.76 9.98
C ASN A 70 1.44 -10.48 9.50
N PRO A 71 2.78 -10.47 9.41
CA PRO A 71 3.53 -9.34 8.87
C PRO A 71 3.13 -8.93 7.44
N LEU A 72 2.60 -9.87 6.65
CA LEU A 72 2.15 -9.66 5.28
C LEU A 72 0.70 -9.15 5.20
N PHE A 73 0.00 -9.02 6.33
CA PHE A 73 -1.37 -8.56 6.38
C PHE A 73 -1.63 -7.23 5.65
N PRO A 74 -0.77 -6.18 5.75
CA PRO A 74 -0.96 -4.94 5.01
C PRO A 74 -1.04 -5.18 3.50
N LEU A 75 -0.12 -6.01 2.97
CA LEU A 75 -0.07 -6.37 1.56
C LEU A 75 -1.27 -7.23 1.15
N ALA A 76 -1.65 -8.21 1.98
CA ALA A 76 -2.80 -9.06 1.76
C ALA A 76 -4.10 -8.24 1.70
N LEU A 77 -4.27 -7.25 2.59
CA LEU A 77 -5.43 -6.37 2.60
C LEU A 77 -5.53 -5.56 1.29
N LYS A 78 -4.42 -4.97 0.84
CA LYS A 78 -4.35 -4.24 -0.43
C LYS A 78 -4.78 -5.11 -1.61
N GLN A 79 -4.24 -6.33 -1.70
CA GLN A 79 -4.58 -7.28 -2.76
C GLN A 79 -6.04 -7.73 -2.68
N PHE A 80 -6.53 -8.03 -1.48
CA PHE A 80 -7.92 -8.42 -1.24
C PHE A 80 -8.90 -7.33 -1.68
N LEU A 81 -8.68 -6.08 -1.26
CA LEU A 81 -9.53 -4.95 -1.66
C LEU A 81 -9.50 -4.72 -3.18
N SER A 82 -8.34 -4.90 -3.81
CA SER A 82 -8.22 -4.83 -5.26
C SER A 82 -9.05 -5.91 -5.97
N ARG A 83 -9.03 -7.15 -5.46
CA ARG A 83 -9.86 -8.25 -5.97
C ARG A 83 -11.37 -8.04 -5.76
N LYS A 84 -11.75 -7.20 -4.80
CA LYS A 84 -13.14 -6.79 -4.57
C LYS A 84 -13.59 -5.62 -5.46
N GLY A 85 -12.74 -5.19 -6.40
CA GLY A 85 -13.06 -4.19 -7.42
C GLY A 85 -12.68 -2.75 -7.03
N TYR A 86 -12.00 -2.56 -5.90
CA TYR A 86 -11.52 -1.23 -5.51
C TYR A 86 -10.17 -0.93 -6.15
N LYS A 87 -9.96 0.32 -6.59
CA LYS A 87 -8.62 0.77 -6.94
C LYS A 87 -7.93 1.20 -5.64
N VAL A 88 -6.84 0.52 -5.28
CA VAL A 88 -6.12 0.76 -4.03
C VAL A 88 -4.71 1.26 -4.34
N VAL A 89 -4.39 2.46 -3.87
CA VAL A 89 -3.06 3.07 -4.00
C VAL A 89 -2.37 3.04 -2.65
N GLU A 90 -1.17 2.48 -2.61
CA GLU A 90 -0.33 2.48 -1.43
C GLU A 90 0.45 3.79 -1.33
N LYS A 91 0.46 4.39 -0.15
CA LYS A 91 1.15 5.64 0.16
C LYS A 91 2.13 5.42 1.31
N HIS A 92 3.26 6.11 1.24
CA HIS A 92 4.37 6.01 2.19
C HIS A 92 4.78 7.41 2.66
N PRO A 93 3.91 8.09 3.43
CA PRO A 93 4.13 9.49 3.81
C PRO A 93 5.45 9.69 4.57
N GLU A 94 5.87 8.72 5.39
CA GLU A 94 7.14 8.79 6.12
C GLU A 94 8.34 8.70 5.18
N THR A 95 8.33 7.77 4.22
CA THR A 95 9.40 7.61 3.22
C THR A 95 9.46 8.85 2.33
N GLU A 96 8.31 9.33 1.87
CA GLU A 96 8.20 10.58 1.12
C GLU A 96 8.79 11.78 1.90
N GLN A 97 8.47 11.93 3.18
CA GLN A 97 9.05 12.99 4.01
C GLN A 97 10.57 12.85 4.17
N LYS A 98 11.09 11.63 4.33
CA LYS A 98 12.54 11.39 4.40
C LYS A 98 13.25 11.80 3.11
N ILE A 99 12.70 11.41 1.96
CA ILE A 99 13.22 11.80 0.64
C ILE A 99 13.20 13.33 0.49
N ARG A 100 12.08 13.99 0.86
CA ARG A 100 11.98 15.45 0.82
C ARG A 100 13.04 16.14 1.69
N LYS A 101 13.34 15.59 2.86
CA LYS A 101 14.39 16.12 3.74
C LYS A 101 15.78 15.99 3.13
N LEU A 102 16.12 14.83 2.57
CA LEU A 102 17.42 14.63 1.92
C LEU A 102 17.59 15.52 0.68
N LEU A 103 16.52 15.66 -0.13
CA LEU A 103 16.52 16.54 -1.29
C LEU A 103 16.58 18.03 -0.94
N ALA A 104 16.30 18.43 0.31
CA ALA A 104 16.39 19.82 0.73
C ALA A 104 17.83 20.35 0.71
N ASP A 105 18.82 19.45 0.80
CA ASP A 105 20.25 19.80 0.75
C ASP A 105 20.77 20.02 -0.69
N PHE A 106 19.96 19.73 -1.71
CA PHE A 106 20.31 19.91 -3.12
C PHE A 106 19.90 21.31 -3.61
N PRO A 107 20.61 21.91 -4.58
CA PRO A 107 20.21 23.19 -5.20
C PRO A 107 18.78 23.18 -5.78
N ASP A 108 18.06 24.30 -5.70
CA ASP A 108 16.67 24.42 -6.20
C ASP A 108 16.54 24.23 -7.71
N ASP A 109 17.60 24.52 -8.47
CA ASP A 109 17.70 24.37 -9.92
C ASP A 109 18.24 23.00 -10.36
N ASN A 110 18.54 22.09 -9.42
CA ASN A 110 18.98 20.75 -9.74
C ASN A 110 17.85 19.97 -10.47
N PRO A 111 18.09 19.48 -11.70
CA PRO A 111 17.05 18.83 -12.51
C PRO A 111 16.53 17.53 -11.87
N ASP A 112 17.39 16.75 -11.22
CA ASP A 112 17.01 15.50 -10.56
C ASP A 112 16.13 15.76 -9.35
N ARG A 113 16.46 16.77 -8.54
CA ARG A 113 15.60 17.21 -7.41
C ARG A 113 14.21 17.59 -7.91
N ILE A 114 14.14 18.40 -8.96
CA ILE A 114 12.85 18.86 -9.52
C ILE A 114 12.04 17.66 -10.01
N GLU A 115 12.66 16.74 -10.76
CA GLU A 115 11.98 15.55 -11.28
C GLU A 115 11.49 14.63 -10.16
N ILE A 116 12.36 14.31 -9.20
CA ILE A 116 12.03 13.43 -8.08
C ILE A 116 10.88 14.04 -7.27
N LEU A 117 10.97 15.31 -6.87
CA LEU A 117 9.90 15.98 -6.09
C LEU A 117 8.56 16.02 -6.83
N LYS A 118 8.57 16.18 -8.16
CA LYS A 118 7.37 16.18 -8.99
C LYS A 118 6.70 14.80 -9.03
N ARG A 119 7.50 13.74 -9.14
CA ARG A 119 7.01 12.35 -9.25
C ARG A 119 6.70 11.72 -7.89
N LEU A 120 7.36 12.16 -6.82
CA LEU A 120 7.33 11.54 -5.49
C LEU A 120 5.92 11.20 -4.97
N PRO A 121 4.88 12.07 -5.11
CA PRO A 121 3.53 11.75 -4.65
C PRO A 121 2.86 10.59 -5.40
N GLN A 122 3.38 10.23 -6.58
CA GLN A 122 2.87 9.18 -7.47
C GLN A 122 3.69 7.89 -7.39
N MET A 123 4.89 7.94 -6.83
CA MET A 123 5.79 6.80 -6.71
C MET A 123 5.24 5.75 -5.75
N GLY A 124 5.37 4.47 -6.12
CA GLY A 124 5.06 3.34 -5.24
C GLY A 124 6.19 3.05 -4.24
N ASN A 125 5.95 2.14 -3.28
CA ASN A 125 6.92 1.81 -2.22
C ASN A 125 8.33 1.49 -2.73
N LEU A 126 8.42 0.62 -3.74
CA LEU A 126 9.69 0.14 -4.28
C LEU A 126 10.49 1.28 -4.90
N GLU A 127 9.81 2.14 -5.66
CA GLU A 127 10.42 3.31 -6.29
C GLU A 127 10.89 4.32 -5.24
N GLN A 128 10.06 4.64 -4.24
CA GLN A 128 10.46 5.52 -3.14
C GLN A 128 11.61 4.94 -2.33
N THR A 129 11.58 3.64 -2.03
CA THR A 129 12.67 2.96 -1.30
C THR A 129 13.97 3.03 -2.09
N PHE A 130 13.92 2.78 -3.40
CA PHE A 130 15.09 2.87 -4.27
C PHE A 130 15.70 4.28 -4.29
N ILE A 131 14.87 5.32 -4.42
CA ILE A 131 15.31 6.72 -4.34
C ILE A 131 15.93 7.01 -2.97
N LEU A 132 15.27 6.60 -1.88
CA LEU A 132 15.78 6.82 -0.53
C LEU A 132 17.15 6.18 -0.30
N GLU A 133 17.37 4.95 -0.79
CA GLU A 133 18.67 4.28 -0.70
C GLU A 133 19.73 4.94 -1.60
N SER A 134 19.34 5.51 -2.74
CA SER A 134 20.26 6.21 -3.65
C SER A 134 20.70 7.60 -3.14
N LEU A 135 19.95 8.19 -2.21
CA LEU A 135 20.21 9.51 -1.61
C LEU A 135 21.00 9.44 -0.28
N LYS A 136 21.24 8.25 0.26
CA LYS A 136 22.06 8.03 1.46
C LYS A 136 23.54 7.88 1.10
#